data_AF-A0A9W6LP07-F1
#
_entry.id   AF-A0A9W6LP07-F1
#
_cell.length_a   1.000
_cell.length_b   1.000
_cell.length_c   1.000
_cell.angle_alpha   90.00
_cell.angle_beta   90.00
_cell.angle_gamma   90.00
#
_symmetry.space_group_name_H-M   'P 1'
#
loop_
_entity.id
_entity.type
_entity.pdbx_description
1 polymer ?
#
loop_
_entity_poly.entity_id
_entity_poly.type
_entity_poly.pdbx_seq_one_letter_code
_entity_poly.pdbx_strand_id
1 'polypeptide(L)'
;MKRVIFIIFILFSINITAESTGSHHMMNHHKRHYMKQMNDDMELTDEQREELTYLRMEFMERERGINRRLREIRGQMNHCMMVKDEQDIERYKNLRDEREELRRERRRLKETYKENYIEIIKKQ
;
A
#
# COMPACT_ATOMS: atom_id res chain seq x y z
N MET A 1 -13.84 -27.76 -23.92
CA MET A 1 -14.61 -27.60 -22.66
C MET A 1 -13.74 -26.89 -21.64
N LYS A 2 -14.23 -25.74 -21.15
CA LYS A 2 -13.49 -24.74 -20.35
C LYS A 2 -13.33 -25.24 -18.91
N ARG A 3 -12.10 -25.29 -18.39
CA ARG A 3 -11.83 -25.65 -16.99
C ARG A 3 -11.87 -24.40 -16.13
N VAL A 4 -12.66 -24.54 -15.07
CA VAL A 4 -13.18 -23.52 -14.17
C VAL A 4 -12.07 -22.83 -13.37
N ILE A 5 -12.11 -21.50 -13.39
CA ILE A 5 -11.39 -20.59 -12.51
C ILE A 5 -12.04 -20.70 -11.12
N PHE A 6 -11.29 -21.10 -10.09
CA PHE A 6 -11.72 -20.96 -8.70
C PHE A 6 -10.92 -19.85 -8.03
N ILE A 7 -11.49 -18.65 -8.14
CA ILE A 7 -11.22 -17.49 -7.29
C ILE A 7 -11.72 -17.86 -5.88
N ILE A 8 -10.80 -18.00 -4.91
CA ILE A 8 -11.15 -17.95 -3.49
C ILE A 8 -10.87 -16.51 -3.03
N PHE A 9 -11.81 -15.66 -3.40
CA PHE A 9 -12.07 -14.35 -2.83
C PHE A 9 -13.42 -14.49 -2.15
N ILE A 10 -13.60 -13.84 -0.99
CA ILE A 10 -14.79 -13.86 -0.12
C ILE A 10 -14.75 -15.03 0.89
N LEU A 11 -14.35 -14.72 2.13
CA LEU A 11 -14.95 -15.19 3.40
C LEU A 11 -14.10 -14.79 4.63
N PHE A 12 -13.76 -13.51 4.78
CA PHE A 12 -13.31 -12.98 6.08
C PHE A 12 -13.88 -11.58 6.35
N SER A 13 -15.18 -11.46 6.13
CA SER A 13 -15.98 -10.35 6.65
C SER A 13 -16.47 -10.70 8.06
N ILE A 14 -16.23 -9.75 8.98
CA ILE A 14 -16.85 -9.57 10.31
C ILE A 14 -16.09 -10.18 11.49
N ASN A 15 -15.17 -9.40 12.04
CA ASN A 15 -15.14 -9.13 13.48
C ASN A 15 -14.97 -7.62 13.67
N ILE A 16 -16.11 -6.94 13.81
CA ILE A 16 -16.19 -5.57 14.28
C ILE A 16 -16.28 -5.66 15.80
N THR A 17 -15.23 -5.23 16.49
CA THR A 17 -15.35 -4.68 17.83
C THR A 17 -14.93 -3.22 17.75
N ALA A 18 -15.89 -2.34 18.06
CA ALA A 18 -15.71 -0.91 18.16
C ALA A 18 -14.98 -0.57 19.46
N GLU A 19 -13.84 0.11 19.34
CA GLU A 19 -13.14 0.99 20.32
C GLU A 19 -11.72 1.18 19.73
N SER A 20 -11.29 2.34 19.24
CA SER A 20 -11.25 3.63 19.91
C SER A 20 -11.38 4.80 18.91
N THR A 21 -12.38 5.63 19.14
CA THR A 21 -12.34 7.07 18.86
C THR A 21 -11.14 7.68 19.58
N GLY A 22 -10.20 8.28 18.84
CA GLY A 22 -9.15 9.11 19.44
C GLY A 22 -7.76 9.01 18.82
N SER A 23 -7.58 9.44 17.56
CA SER A 23 -6.32 10.02 17.07
C SER A 23 -6.49 10.55 15.64
N HIS A 24 -7.20 11.69 15.51
CA HIS A 24 -7.32 12.41 14.23
C HIS A 24 -6.11 13.34 13.93
N HIS A 25 -5.00 13.22 14.66
CA HIS A 25 -3.90 14.20 14.59
C HIS A 25 -2.49 13.63 14.45
N MET A 26 -2.30 12.51 13.75
CA MET A 26 -0.99 12.16 13.19
C MET A 26 -1.02 12.10 11.67
N MET A 27 -1.46 13.21 11.08
CA MET A 27 -1.34 13.46 9.65
C MET A 27 0.12 13.83 9.34
N ASN A 28 0.96 12.79 9.26
CA ASN A 28 2.30 12.74 8.65
C ASN A 28 2.81 14.08 8.07
N HIS A 29 3.55 14.84 8.88
CA HIS A 29 4.18 16.11 8.48
C HIS A 29 5.14 15.92 7.28
N HIS A 30 5.74 14.73 7.13
CA HIS A 30 6.55 14.37 5.95
C HIS A 30 5.75 14.08 4.67
N LYS A 31 4.49 13.61 4.77
CA LYS A 31 3.65 13.40 3.57
C LYS A 31 3.15 14.72 2.97
N ARG A 32 2.98 15.77 3.79
CA ARG A 32 2.67 17.12 3.29
C ARG A 32 3.83 17.71 2.49
N HIS A 33 5.07 17.55 2.95
CA HIS A 33 6.22 18.24 2.36
C HIS A 33 6.58 17.74 0.95
N TYR A 34 6.39 16.44 0.66
CA TYR A 34 6.66 15.89 -0.68
C TYR A 34 5.60 16.27 -1.73
N MET A 35 4.37 16.60 -1.30
CA MET A 35 3.26 16.92 -2.20
C MET A 35 2.95 18.40 -2.33
N LYS A 36 3.28 19.21 -1.32
CA LYS A 36 3.07 20.67 -1.40
C LYS A 36 3.87 21.29 -2.55
N GLN A 37 5.05 20.75 -2.83
CA GLN A 37 5.92 21.21 -3.93
C GLN A 37 5.39 20.91 -5.34
N MET A 38 4.36 20.07 -5.49
CA MET A 38 3.83 19.66 -6.80
C MET A 38 2.51 20.36 -7.18
N ASN A 39 1.91 21.11 -6.25
CA ASN A 39 0.55 21.67 -6.39
C ASN A 39 0.47 23.20 -6.35
N ASP A 40 1.50 23.90 -5.87
CA ASP A 40 1.32 25.31 -5.49
C ASP A 40 1.36 26.30 -6.69
N ASP A 41 1.77 25.89 -7.91
CA ASP A 41 1.95 26.81 -9.06
C ASP A 41 1.21 26.40 -10.37
N MET A 42 0.36 25.36 -10.37
CA MET A 42 -0.26 24.85 -11.62
C MET A 42 -1.78 25.01 -11.62
N GLU A 43 -2.32 25.76 -12.59
CA GLU A 43 -3.75 25.85 -12.82
C GLU A 43 -4.26 24.54 -13.44
N LEU A 44 -4.84 23.68 -12.61
CA LEU A 44 -5.48 22.43 -13.03
C LEU A 44 -6.95 22.66 -13.40
N THR A 45 -7.40 22.05 -14.50
CA THR A 45 -8.82 21.98 -14.85
C THR A 45 -9.59 21.13 -13.83
N ASP A 46 -10.92 21.30 -13.79
CA ASP A 46 -11.77 20.51 -12.87
C ASP A 46 -11.66 19.00 -13.16
N GLU A 47 -11.57 18.62 -14.43
CA GLU A 47 -11.36 17.24 -14.87
C GLU A 47 -10.02 16.68 -14.36
N GLN A 48 -8.93 17.44 -14.49
CA GLN A 48 -7.62 17.04 -13.96
C GLN A 48 -7.65 16.88 -12.45
N ARG A 49 -8.34 17.75 -11.72
CA ARG A 49 -8.47 17.64 -10.25
C ARG A 49 -9.23 16.38 -9.85
N GLU A 50 -10.29 16.06 -10.57
CA GLU A 50 -11.08 14.86 -10.32
C GLU A 50 -10.25 13.59 -10.61
N GLU A 51 -9.59 13.51 -11.77
CA GLU A 51 -8.72 12.38 -12.13
C GLU A 51 -7.59 12.18 -11.12
N LEU A 52 -6.90 13.25 -10.71
CA LEU A 52 -5.85 13.19 -9.70
C LEU A 52 -6.37 12.74 -8.34
N THR A 53 -7.61 13.11 -7.99
CA THR A 53 -8.22 12.68 -6.74
C THR A 53 -8.46 11.18 -6.73
N TYR A 54 -9.03 10.62 -7.81
CA TYR A 54 -9.22 9.17 -7.93
C TYR A 54 -7.88 8.42 -7.94
N LEU A 55 -6.90 8.89 -8.72
CA LEU A 55 -5.56 8.31 -8.76
C LEU A 55 -4.92 8.24 -7.37
N ARG A 56 -5.07 9.32 -6.58
CA ARG A 56 -4.56 9.38 -5.21
C ARG A 56 -5.25 8.38 -4.28
N MET A 57 -6.58 8.25 -4.40
CA MET A 57 -7.34 7.30 -3.59
C MET A 57 -6.90 5.87 -3.88
N GLU A 58 -6.77 5.50 -5.15
CA GLU A 58 -6.31 4.16 -5.55
C GLU A 58 -4.89 3.88 -5.04
N PHE A 59 -3.97 4.82 -5.25
CA PHE A 59 -2.59 4.69 -4.77
C PHE A 59 -2.54 4.49 -3.25
N MET A 60 -3.31 5.27 -2.49
CA MET A 60 -3.33 5.19 -1.04
C MET A 60 -3.88 3.86 -0.53
N GLU A 61 -4.93 3.33 -1.16
CA GLU A 61 -5.53 2.06 -0.75
C GLU A 61 -4.56 0.90 -1.01
N ARG A 62 -3.94 0.87 -2.19
CA ARG A 62 -2.92 -0.14 -2.52
C ARG A 62 -1.69 -0.03 -1.63
N GLU A 63 -1.18 1.18 -1.38
CA GLU A 63 -0.02 1.41 -0.50
C GLU A 63 -0.34 0.96 0.94
N ARG A 64 -1.58 1.17 1.40
CA ARG A 64 -2.05 0.74 2.72
C ARG A 64 -2.03 -0.78 2.86
N GLY A 65 -2.49 -1.52 1.84
CA GLY A 65 -2.44 -2.98 1.79
C GLY A 65 -1.02 -3.51 1.93
N ILE A 66 -0.10 -3.03 1.09
CA ILE A 66 1.32 -3.43 1.13
C ILE A 66 1.94 -3.13 2.50
N ASN A 67 1.71 -1.93 3.04
CA ASN A 67 2.25 -1.54 4.35
C ASN A 67 1.69 -2.38 5.50
N ARG A 68 0.43 -2.81 5.42
CA ARG A 68 -0.15 -3.72 6.42
C ARG A 68 0.58 -5.06 6.40
N ARG A 69 0.73 -5.66 5.21
CA ARG A 69 1.41 -6.95 5.07
C ARG A 69 2.88 -6.89 5.50
N LEU A 70 3.59 -5.82 5.16
CA LEU A 70 4.97 -5.62 5.62
C LEU A 70 5.11 -5.57 7.15
N ARG A 71 4.11 -5.03 7.86
CA ARG A 71 4.09 -5.03 9.35
C ARG A 71 3.85 -6.42 9.91
N GLU A 72 2.92 -7.18 9.32
CA GLU A 72 2.64 -8.56 9.71
C GLU A 72 3.89 -9.44 9.53
N ILE A 73 4.53 -9.37 8.36
CA ILE A 73 5.76 -10.11 8.07
C ILE A 73 6.85 -9.77 9.08
N ARG A 74 7.02 -8.48 9.44
CA ARG A 74 8.00 -8.09 10.46
C ARG A 74 7.71 -8.75 11.81
N GLY A 75 6.45 -8.80 12.23
CA GLY A 75 6.04 -9.49 13.46
C GLY A 75 6.36 -10.99 13.40
N GLN A 76 6.05 -11.64 12.28
CA GLN A 76 6.32 -13.06 12.07
C GLN A 76 7.81 -13.38 12.02
N MET A 77 8.61 -12.57 11.34
CA MET A 77 10.08 -12.71 11.30
C MET A 77 10.69 -12.56 12.68
N ASN A 78 10.22 -11.60 13.49
CA ASN A 78 10.68 -11.45 14.88
C ASN A 78 10.37 -12.70 15.71
N HIS A 79 9.19 -13.31 15.52
CA HIS A 79 8.83 -14.56 16.20
C HIS A 79 9.76 -15.72 15.79
N CYS A 80 10.03 -15.88 14.49
CA CYS A 80 10.94 -16.92 13.98
C CYS A 80 12.39 -16.75 14.49
N MET A 81 12.79 -15.55 14.93
CA MET A 81 14.12 -15.35 15.53
C MET A 81 14.18 -15.68 17.02
N MET A 82 13.03 -15.79 17.70
CA MET A 82 12.93 -16.14 19.11
C MET A 82 12.93 -17.66 19.33
N VAL A 83 12.40 -18.41 18.36
CA VAL A 83 12.36 -19.88 18.36
C VAL A 83 13.41 -20.37 17.36
N LYS A 84 14.30 -21.28 17.77
CA LYS A 84 15.48 -21.69 16.97
C LYS A 84 15.39 -23.13 16.51
N ASP A 85 14.23 -23.55 16.02
CA ASP A 85 14.12 -24.82 15.31
C ASP A 85 14.34 -24.64 13.80
N GLU A 86 14.54 -25.74 13.10
CA GLU A 86 14.85 -25.74 11.66
C GLU A 86 13.66 -25.22 10.81
N GLN A 87 12.43 -25.39 11.28
CA GLN A 87 11.22 -24.94 10.58
C GLN A 87 11.10 -23.42 10.60
N ASP A 88 11.41 -22.79 11.73
CA ASP A 88 11.37 -21.34 11.88
C ASP A 88 12.48 -20.64 11.08
N ILE A 89 13.65 -21.28 10.92
CA ILE A 89 14.71 -20.79 10.03
C ILE A 89 14.21 -20.74 8.58
N GLU A 90 13.54 -21.80 8.12
CA GLU A 90 13.03 -21.87 6.74
C GLU A 90 11.87 -20.88 6.53
N ARG A 91 10.96 -20.80 7.51
CA ARG A 91 9.89 -19.81 7.53
C ARG A 91 10.43 -18.38 7.46
N TYR A 92 11.50 -18.08 8.20
CA TYR A 92 12.14 -16.77 8.17
C TYR A 92 12.68 -16.41 6.78
N LYS A 93 13.30 -17.36 6.06
CA LYS A 93 13.79 -17.14 4.69
C LYS A 93 12.63 -16.79 3.75
N ASN A 94 11.56 -17.58 3.79
CA ASN A 94 10.36 -17.34 2.97
C ASN A 94 9.75 -15.95 3.26
N LEU A 95 9.64 -15.58 4.54
CA LEU A 95 9.15 -14.26 4.95
C LEU A 95 10.06 -13.11 4.50
N ARG A 96 11.38 -13.33 4.50
CA ARG A 96 12.35 -12.35 3.99
C ARG A 96 12.14 -12.12 2.48
N ASP A 97 11.95 -13.18 1.71
CA ASP A 97 11.75 -13.08 0.26
C ASP A 97 10.42 -12.39 -0.07
N GLU A 98 9.35 -12.75 0.63
CA GLU A 98 8.05 -12.08 0.53
C GLU A 98 8.15 -10.58 0.85
N ARG A 99 8.90 -10.22 1.90
CA ARG A 99 9.14 -8.82 2.27
C ARG A 99 9.85 -8.05 1.16
N GLU A 100 10.84 -8.66 0.51
CA GLU A 100 11.56 -8.03 -0.59
C GLU A 100 10.68 -7.87 -1.84
N GLU A 101 9.80 -8.82 -2.12
CA GLU A 101 8.81 -8.69 -3.20
C GLU A 101 7.87 -7.50 -2.93
N LEU A 102 7.28 -7.42 -1.74
CA LEU A 102 6.40 -6.31 -1.36
C LEU A 102 7.10 -4.94 -1.41
N ARG A 103 8.41 -4.90 -1.10
CA ARG A 103 9.22 -3.69 -1.24
C ARG A 103 9.42 -3.28 -2.70
N ARG A 104 9.57 -4.25 -3.61
CA ARG A 104 9.65 -4.01 -5.05
C ARG A 104 8.31 -3.57 -5.61
N GLU A 105 7.23 -4.24 -5.22
CA GLU A 105 5.86 -3.86 -5.57
C GLU A 105 5.54 -2.42 -5.13
N ARG A 106 5.87 -2.05 -3.89
CA ARG A 106 5.65 -0.69 -3.39
C ARG A 106 6.42 0.37 -4.18
N ARG A 107 7.61 0.05 -4.69
CA ARG A 107 8.40 0.96 -5.54
C ARG A 107 7.70 1.15 -6.88
N ARG A 108 7.33 0.06 -7.56
CA ARG A 108 6.59 0.09 -8.82
C ARG A 108 5.29 0.88 -8.69
N LEU A 109 4.52 0.65 -7.63
CA LEU A 109 3.29 1.40 -7.34
C LEU A 109 3.53 2.92 -7.26
N LYS A 110 4.64 3.36 -6.67
CA LYS A 110 5.01 4.78 -6.58
C LYS A 110 5.47 5.35 -7.92
N GLU A 111 6.17 4.56 -8.72
CA GLU A 111 6.62 4.95 -10.06
C GLU A 111 5.40 5.13 -10.97
N THR A 112 4.51 4.13 -11.04
CA THR A 112 3.26 4.21 -11.80
C THR A 112 2.39 5.38 -11.36
N TYR A 113 2.26 5.62 -10.05
CA TYR A 113 1.52 6.80 -9.56
C TYR A 113 2.10 8.11 -10.09
N LYS A 114 3.42 8.25 -10.11
CA LYS A 114 4.09 9.46 -10.62
C LYS A 114 3.92 9.62 -12.11
N GLU A 115 4.04 8.54 -12.87
CA GLU A 115 3.84 8.54 -14.33
C GLU A 115 2.42 9.00 -14.67
N ASN A 116 1.41 8.35 -14.09
CA ASN A 116 0.01 8.71 -14.29
C ASN A 116 -0.30 10.15 -13.85
N TYR A 117 0.28 10.60 -12.73
CA TYR A 117 0.13 11.98 -12.27
C TYR A 117 0.65 12.99 -13.31
N ILE A 118 1.82 12.73 -13.88
CA ILE A 118 2.43 13.57 -14.91
C ILE A 118 1.59 13.55 -16.20
N GLU A 119 1.08 12.38 -16.60
CA GLU A 119 0.21 12.26 -17.77
C GLU A 119 -1.06 13.10 -17.64
N ILE A 120 -1.76 13.02 -16.50
CA ILE A 120 -2.98 13.80 -16.24
C ILE A 120 -2.70 15.30 -16.33
N ILE A 121 -1.60 15.75 -15.73
CA ILE A 121 -1.20 17.15 -15.76
C ILE A 121 -0.87 17.64 -17.18
N LYS A 122 -0.28 16.77 -18.02
CA LYS A 122 0.14 17.12 -19.38
C LYS A 122 -0.97 17.06 -20.42
N LYS A 123 -2.21 16.70 -20.07
CA LYS A 123 -3.38 16.64 -20.99
C LYS A 123 -3.86 18.02 -21.52
N GLN A 124 -2.95 18.96 -21.79
CA GLN A 124 -3.26 20.28 -22.34
C GLN A 124 -3.38 20.25 -23.86
#